data_AF-A0A397IYC7-F1
#
_entry.id   AF-A0A397IYC7-F1
#
_cell.length_a   1.000
_cell.length_b   1.000
_cell.length_c   1.000
_cell.angle_alpha   90.00
_cell.angle_beta   90.00
_cell.angle_gamma   90.00
#
_symmetry.space_group_name_H-M   'P 1'
#
loop_
_entity.id
_entity.type
_entity.pdbx_description
1 polymer ?
#
loop_
_entity_poly.entity_id
_entity_poly.type
_entity_poly.pdbx_seq_one_letter_code
_entity_poly.pdbx_strand_id
1 'polypeptide(L)'
;MLSRFVIPVRKSIIVSRQHLLFKRNLLLPTTTTTTTTITTPTLFSSSQQIAKIARRYYKPEPPKYDTKDPQIGDYPNLPFESKFKRSPYGWWDNQERRNFGEPFHEQEDAINVWAFDIYDCEIPSALRQMATFFLSVGVLAIIIAVTVPERPAVPKTYPYDNLRIELGGDPDDVNDRGLSFPPPRM
;
A
#
# COMPACT_ATOMS: atom_id res chain seq x y z
N MET A 1 6.86 4.38 -49.50
CA MET A 1 8.14 3.74 -49.12
C MET A 1 7.92 2.92 -47.86
N LEU A 2 7.66 1.61 -47.98
CA LEU A 2 7.43 0.70 -46.86
C LEU A 2 8.51 -0.38 -46.92
N SER A 3 9.51 -0.31 -46.02
CA SER A 3 10.57 -1.30 -45.88
C SER A 3 10.08 -2.47 -45.04
N ARG A 4 10.10 -3.68 -45.61
CA ARG A 4 9.64 -4.92 -44.97
C ARG A 4 10.77 -5.59 -44.20
N PHE A 5 10.43 -5.97 -42.97
CA PHE A 5 11.09 -6.92 -42.08
C PHE A 5 11.46 -8.25 -42.79
N VAL A 6 12.67 -8.78 -42.54
CA VAL A 6 13.06 -10.16 -42.88
C VAL A 6 13.86 -10.75 -41.70
N ILE A 7 13.34 -11.83 -41.12
CA ILE A 7 13.98 -12.64 -40.06
C ILE A 7 14.34 -14.00 -40.70
N PRO A 8 15.58 -14.50 -40.60
CA PRO A 8 15.91 -15.84 -41.08
C PRO A 8 15.67 -16.92 -40.02
N VAL A 9 14.83 -17.91 -40.37
CA VAL A 9 14.56 -19.14 -39.62
C VAL A 9 15.61 -20.19 -39.97
N ARG A 10 16.33 -20.73 -38.98
CA ARG A 10 17.25 -21.86 -39.16
C ARG A 10 16.66 -23.13 -38.56
N LYS A 11 16.39 -24.13 -39.41
CA LYS A 11 15.94 -25.48 -39.05
C LYS A 11 17.15 -26.38 -38.74
N SER A 12 17.06 -27.23 -37.72
CA SER A 12 17.93 -28.40 -37.50
C SER A 12 17.14 -29.45 -36.71
N ILE A 13 16.55 -30.44 -37.39
CA ILE A 13 17.05 -31.81 -37.59
C ILE A 13 17.29 -32.56 -36.27
N ILE A 14 16.31 -33.41 -35.94
CA ILE A 14 16.31 -34.40 -34.86
C ILE A 14 16.96 -35.67 -35.41
N VAL A 15 18.02 -36.16 -34.76
CA VAL A 15 18.52 -37.52 -34.97
C VAL A 15 18.63 -38.21 -33.62
N SER A 16 17.78 -39.22 -33.48
CA SER A 16 17.76 -40.23 -32.43
C SER A 16 18.90 -41.24 -32.66
N ARG A 17 19.61 -41.64 -31.59
CA ARG A 17 20.34 -42.92 -31.61
C ARG A 17 20.42 -43.54 -30.21
N GLN A 18 20.06 -44.82 -30.20
CA GLN A 18 19.80 -45.72 -29.08
C GLN A 18 21.08 -46.24 -28.41
N HIS A 19 20.89 -46.62 -27.13
CA HIS A 19 21.53 -47.67 -26.32
C HIS A 19 22.96 -48.14 -26.63
N LEU A 20 23.83 -48.09 -25.61
CA LEU A 20 24.74 -49.20 -25.32
C LEU A 20 25.14 -49.27 -23.84
N LEU A 21 25.16 -50.52 -23.38
CA LEU A 21 25.17 -51.03 -22.02
C LEU A 21 26.58 -51.10 -21.39
N PHE A 22 26.58 -51.00 -20.06
CA PHE A 22 27.38 -51.79 -19.11
C PHE A 22 28.91 -51.59 -19.09
N LYS A 23 29.40 -51.04 -17.96
CA LYS A 23 30.31 -51.74 -17.04
C LYS A 23 30.40 -50.99 -15.72
N ARG A 24 29.92 -51.66 -14.68
CA ARG A 24 29.94 -51.25 -13.27
C ARG A 24 31.25 -51.75 -12.67
N ASN A 25 32.19 -50.85 -12.39
CA ASN A 25 33.34 -51.13 -11.54
C ASN A 25 33.17 -50.38 -10.22
N LEU A 26 33.02 -51.16 -9.16
CA LEU A 26 33.00 -50.76 -7.76
C LEU A 26 34.42 -50.44 -7.30
N LEU A 27 34.73 -49.17 -7.01
CA LEU A 27 35.77 -48.76 -6.06
C LEU A 27 35.37 -47.39 -5.44
N LEU A 28 35.27 -47.34 -4.11
CA LEU A 28 35.25 -46.13 -3.26
C LEU A 28 36.58 -46.14 -2.47
N PRO A 29 36.96 -45.08 -1.72
CA PRO A 29 36.93 -43.64 -1.99
C PRO A 29 38.33 -43.01 -1.73
N THR A 30 38.68 -41.89 -2.38
CA THR A 30 39.81 -41.05 -1.90
C THR A 30 39.64 -39.60 -2.32
N THR A 31 39.89 -38.72 -1.36
CA THR A 31 39.77 -37.26 -1.37
C THR A 31 40.70 -36.61 -2.40
N THR A 32 40.17 -35.73 -3.26
CA THR A 32 40.95 -34.69 -3.93
C THR A 32 40.07 -33.47 -4.21
N THR A 33 40.52 -32.32 -3.75
CA THR A 33 39.97 -30.98 -4.01
C THR A 33 40.05 -30.67 -5.50
N THR A 34 38.92 -30.36 -6.15
CA THR A 34 38.92 -29.75 -7.49
C THR A 34 37.73 -28.80 -7.64
N THR A 35 38.06 -27.52 -7.77
CA THR A 35 37.18 -26.41 -8.12
C THR A 35 36.37 -26.72 -9.37
N THR A 36 35.05 -26.78 -9.25
CA THR A 36 34.14 -26.84 -10.41
C THR A 36 33.15 -25.70 -10.31
N THR A 37 33.31 -24.71 -11.18
CA THR A 37 32.47 -23.52 -11.32
C THR A 37 31.11 -23.96 -11.84
N ILE A 38 30.12 -24.06 -10.96
CA ILE A 38 28.72 -24.26 -11.36
C ILE A 38 28.18 -22.88 -11.75
N THR A 39 28.08 -22.62 -13.06
CA THR A 39 27.38 -21.44 -13.59
C THR A 39 25.88 -21.63 -13.36
N THR A 40 25.39 -21.20 -12.21
CA THR A 40 23.96 -21.02 -11.93
C THR A 40 23.45 -19.84 -12.75
N PRO A 41 22.34 -19.97 -13.53
CA PRO A 41 21.76 -18.81 -14.21
C PRO A 41 21.29 -17.79 -13.16
N THR A 42 21.90 -16.62 -13.20
CA THR A 42 21.66 -15.48 -12.31
C THR A 42 20.30 -14.83 -12.60
N LEU A 43 19.23 -15.37 -12.00
CA LEU A 43 18.00 -14.60 -11.76
C LEU A 43 18.06 -13.79 -10.45
N PHE A 44 19.25 -13.59 -9.90
CA PHE A 44 19.47 -12.91 -8.61
C PHE A 44 20.20 -11.57 -8.76
N SER A 45 19.82 -10.75 -9.74
CA SER A 45 20.38 -9.41 -9.93
C SER A 45 19.38 -8.29 -9.64
N SER A 46 18.08 -8.49 -9.86
CA SER A 46 17.07 -7.46 -9.60
C SER A 46 16.86 -7.19 -8.11
N SER A 47 16.85 -8.22 -7.25
CA SER A 47 16.63 -8.06 -5.80
C SER A 47 17.71 -7.20 -5.13
N GLN A 48 18.98 -7.40 -5.51
CA GLN A 48 20.10 -6.63 -4.98
C GLN A 48 20.12 -5.19 -5.51
N GLN A 49 19.69 -4.98 -6.76
CA GLN A 49 19.57 -3.63 -7.33
C GLN A 49 18.39 -2.86 -6.70
N ILE A 50 17.24 -3.51 -6.49
CA ILE A 50 16.07 -2.93 -5.81
C ILE A 50 16.42 -2.60 -4.35
N ALA A 51 17.09 -3.51 -3.64
CA ALA A 51 17.55 -3.27 -2.27
C ALA A 51 18.56 -2.10 -2.18
N LYS A 52 19.43 -1.93 -3.19
CA LYS A 52 20.35 -0.77 -3.27
C LYS A 52 19.62 0.54 -3.53
N ILE A 53 18.59 0.54 -4.38
CA ILE A 53 17.76 1.73 -4.65
C ILE A 53 16.97 2.10 -3.40
N ALA A 54 16.31 1.14 -2.73
CA ALA A 54 15.60 1.38 -1.47
C ALA A 54 16.51 1.97 -0.38
N ARG A 55 17.75 1.45 -0.25
CA ARG A 55 18.77 1.99 0.67
C ARG A 55 19.25 3.41 0.32
N ARG A 56 19.08 3.89 -0.92
CA ARG A 56 19.44 5.28 -1.27
C ARG A 56 18.41 6.29 -0.76
N TYR A 57 17.16 5.88 -0.60
CA TYR A 57 16.07 6.73 -0.12
C TYR A 57 15.87 6.63 1.40
N TYR A 58 16.20 5.50 2.00
CA TYR A 58 16.15 5.31 3.44
C TYR A 58 17.50 5.66 4.09
N LYS A 59 17.60 6.86 4.68
CA LYS A 59 18.65 7.18 5.65
C LYS A 59 18.05 7.00 7.04
N PRO A 60 18.43 5.96 7.81
CA PRO A 60 18.00 5.88 9.19
C PRO A 60 18.55 7.11 9.91
N GLU A 61 17.64 7.93 10.45
CA GLU A 61 18.04 9.02 11.34
C GLU A 61 18.80 8.41 12.53
N PRO A 62 19.88 9.06 12.99
CA PRO A 62 20.58 8.58 14.17
C PRO A 62 19.62 8.54 15.37
N PRO A 63 19.78 7.58 16.29
CA PRO A 63 18.96 7.48 17.48
C PRO A 63 18.91 8.82 18.19
N LYS A 64 17.70 9.38 18.30
CA LYS A 64 17.48 10.63 18.99
C LYS A 64 17.49 10.31 20.49
N TYR A 65 18.61 10.61 21.14
CA TYR A 65 18.67 10.61 22.60
C TYR A 65 17.75 11.71 23.10
N ASP A 66 16.71 11.34 23.84
CA ASP A 66 15.83 12.35 24.39
C ASP A 66 16.62 13.18 25.41
N THR A 67 16.28 14.46 25.50
CA THR A 67 16.84 15.33 26.54
C THR A 67 16.40 14.73 27.86
N LYS A 68 17.35 14.30 28.73
CA LYS A 68 17.07 13.49 29.93
C LYS A 68 15.76 13.93 30.61
N ASP A 69 14.70 13.13 30.45
CA ASP A 69 13.40 13.42 31.02
C ASP A 69 13.57 13.60 32.55
N PRO A 70 13.20 14.76 33.12
CA PRO A 70 13.30 14.99 34.55
C PRO A 70 12.56 13.94 35.41
N GLN A 71 11.55 13.26 34.86
CA GLN A 71 10.73 12.27 35.57
C GLN A 71 11.31 10.84 35.55
N ILE A 72 12.33 10.57 34.73
CA ILE A 72 12.86 9.20 34.51
C ILE A 72 13.62 8.62 35.71
N GLY A 73 14.10 9.47 36.63
CA GLY A 73 14.93 9.06 37.76
C GLY A 73 16.25 8.42 37.32
N ASP A 74 16.50 7.19 37.80
CA ASP A 74 17.70 6.39 37.54
C ASP A 74 17.53 5.38 36.38
N TYR A 75 16.37 5.36 35.72
CA TYR A 75 16.12 4.45 34.60
C TYR A 75 17.00 4.86 33.38
N PRO A 76 17.54 3.90 32.61
CA PRO A 76 18.38 4.23 31.46
C PRO A 76 17.58 4.99 30.40
N ASN A 77 18.16 6.08 29.88
CA ASN A 77 17.56 6.85 28.79
C ASN A 77 17.88 6.15 27.45
N LEU A 78 16.91 5.43 26.91
CA LEU A 78 17.01 4.76 25.62
C LEU A 78 16.58 5.71 24.49
N PRO A 79 17.10 5.53 23.26
CA PRO A 79 16.66 6.33 22.14
C PRO A 79 15.21 6.02 21.76
N PHE A 80 14.45 7.07 21.46
CA PHE A 80 13.06 6.97 20.99
C PHE A 80 13.04 6.44 19.54
N GLU A 81 13.07 5.13 19.37
CA GLU A 81 13.00 4.45 18.07
C GLU A 81 11.94 3.36 18.07
N SER A 82 11.04 3.38 17.08
CA SER A 82 10.07 2.31 16.92
C SER A 82 10.74 0.96 16.63
N LYS A 83 10.21 -0.08 17.29
CA LYS A 83 10.61 -1.47 17.06
C LYS A 83 10.32 -1.94 15.63
N PHE A 84 9.45 -1.26 14.87
CA PHE A 84 9.24 -1.54 13.45
C PHE A 84 10.50 -1.38 12.59
N LYS A 85 11.44 -0.51 12.99
CA LYS A 85 12.73 -0.31 12.28
C LYS A 85 13.70 -1.49 12.47
N ARG A 86 13.48 -2.33 13.48
CA ARG A 86 14.33 -3.49 13.76
C ARG A 86 14.11 -4.58 12.71
N SER A 87 15.11 -5.44 12.51
CA SER A 87 14.97 -6.59 11.62
C SER A 87 13.75 -7.45 11.99
N PRO A 88 13.05 -8.06 11.03
CA PRO A 88 11.88 -8.89 11.33
C PRO A 88 12.23 -10.22 12.00
N TYR A 89 13.50 -10.64 11.98
CA TYR A 89 13.95 -11.93 12.50
C TYR A 89 15.19 -11.77 13.39
N GLY A 90 15.45 -12.79 14.22
CA GLY A 90 16.67 -12.90 15.03
C GLY A 90 16.49 -12.48 16.49
N TRP A 91 15.26 -12.55 17.02
CA TRP A 91 14.93 -12.13 18.37
C TRP A 91 14.52 -13.32 19.24
N TRP A 92 14.71 -13.19 20.55
CA TRP A 92 14.17 -14.17 21.50
C TRP A 92 12.63 -14.11 21.50
N ASP A 93 12.08 -12.89 21.55
CA ASP A 93 10.67 -12.63 21.28
C ASP A 93 10.52 -12.11 19.84
N ASN A 94 10.01 -12.96 18.96
CA ASN A 94 9.80 -12.62 17.56
C ASN A 94 8.61 -11.67 17.33
N GLN A 95 7.62 -11.64 18.23
CA GLN A 95 6.45 -10.77 18.08
C GLN A 95 6.83 -9.32 18.42
N GLU A 96 7.50 -9.13 19.55
CA GLU A 96 7.93 -7.80 19.99
C GLU A 96 9.28 -7.36 19.41
N ARG A 97 9.98 -8.24 18.68
CA ARG A 97 11.34 -7.99 18.13
C ARG A 97 12.35 -7.59 19.23
N ARG A 98 12.42 -8.40 20.29
CA ARG A 98 13.15 -8.10 21.52
C ARG A 98 13.99 -9.27 22.03
N ASN A 99 15.11 -8.97 22.69
CA ASN A 99 15.92 -9.96 23.38
C ASN A 99 15.59 -10.02 24.88
N PHE A 100 15.79 -11.19 25.49
CA PHE A 100 15.59 -11.37 26.93
C PHE A 100 16.59 -10.50 27.72
N GLY A 101 16.10 -9.78 28.74
CA GLY A 101 16.94 -8.91 29.57
C GLY A 101 17.32 -7.55 28.97
N GLU A 102 16.82 -7.23 27.76
CA GLU A 102 16.96 -5.88 27.20
C GLU A 102 16.18 -4.85 28.07
N PRO A 103 16.75 -3.67 28.38
CA PRO A 103 15.99 -2.61 29.03
C PRO A 103 14.86 -2.13 28.10
N PHE A 104 13.72 -1.76 28.69
CA PHE A 104 12.63 -1.16 27.94
C PHE A 104 12.88 0.34 27.77
N HIS A 105 12.22 0.94 26.78
CA HIS A 105 12.11 2.39 26.74
C HIS A 105 10.99 2.81 27.69
N GLU A 106 11.05 4.03 28.22
CA GLU A 106 10.06 4.57 29.14
C GLU A 106 8.67 4.70 28.49
N GLN A 107 8.57 5.11 27.23
CA GLN A 107 7.32 5.09 26.44
C GLN A 107 7.28 3.89 25.48
N GLU A 108 7.47 2.69 26.02
CA GLU A 108 7.45 1.43 25.24
C GLU A 108 6.17 1.27 24.41
N ASP A 109 5.03 1.60 25.00
CA ASP A 109 3.70 1.48 24.41
C ASP A 109 3.54 2.27 23.11
N ALA A 110 4.21 3.43 23.00
CA ALA A 110 4.20 4.27 21.81
C ALA A 110 5.14 3.79 20.71
N ILE A 111 6.17 2.99 21.05
CA ILE A 111 7.23 2.56 20.11
C ILE A 111 7.19 1.06 19.77
N ASN A 112 6.36 0.28 20.46
CA ASN A 112 6.25 -1.16 20.25
C ASN A 112 5.72 -1.50 18.85
N VAL A 113 5.84 -2.77 18.46
CA VAL A 113 5.28 -3.35 17.22
C VAL A 113 3.74 -3.32 17.22
N TRP A 114 3.11 -3.08 18.38
CA TRP A 114 1.65 -2.91 18.48
C TRP A 114 1.19 -1.45 18.36
N ALA A 115 2.13 -0.50 18.31
CA ALA A 115 1.84 0.92 18.15
C ALA A 115 1.60 1.29 16.68
N PHE A 116 1.45 2.59 16.42
CA PHE A 116 1.34 3.12 15.07
C PHE A 116 2.58 2.77 14.24
N ASP A 117 2.33 2.32 13.01
CA ASP A 117 3.38 1.94 12.07
C ASP A 117 4.11 3.17 11.50
N ILE A 118 5.36 2.99 11.10
CA ILE A 118 6.19 4.02 10.46
C ILE A 118 6.13 3.83 8.95
N TYR A 119 5.81 4.89 8.23
CA TYR A 119 5.83 4.91 6.77
C TYR A 119 7.05 5.67 6.23
N ASP A 120 7.68 5.12 5.20
CA ASP A 120 8.82 5.74 4.49
C ASP A 120 8.42 6.90 3.55
N CYS A 121 7.22 7.47 3.72
CA CYS A 121 6.74 8.58 2.92
C CYS A 121 6.99 9.93 3.61
N GLU A 122 7.36 10.94 2.83
CA GLU A 122 7.35 12.32 3.30
C GLU A 122 5.92 12.75 3.67
N ILE A 123 5.65 12.88 4.97
CA ILE A 123 4.35 13.29 5.55
C ILE A 123 3.72 14.50 4.82
N PRO A 124 4.44 15.61 4.55
CA PRO A 124 3.81 16.77 3.90
C PRO A 124 3.44 16.49 2.44
N SER A 125 4.08 15.53 1.79
CA SER A 125 3.77 15.13 0.40
C SER A 125 2.56 14.22 0.35
N ALA A 126 2.50 13.22 1.25
CA ALA A 126 1.35 12.33 1.38
C ALA A 126 0.06 13.13 1.68
N LEU A 127 0.15 14.09 2.62
CA LEU A 127 -0.98 14.96 2.95
C LEU A 127 -1.41 15.84 1.77
N ARG A 128 -0.44 16.40 1.03
CA ARG A 128 -0.72 17.20 -0.18
C ARG A 128 -1.42 16.37 -1.26
N GLN A 129 -0.98 15.14 -1.50
CA GLN A 129 -1.60 14.25 -2.48
C GLN A 129 -3.03 13.86 -2.07
N MET A 130 -3.24 13.56 -0.79
CA MET A 130 -4.57 13.24 -0.26
C MET A 130 -5.52 14.44 -0.36
N ALA A 131 -5.05 15.63 0.03
CA ALA A 131 -5.84 16.85 -0.03
C ALA A 131 -6.21 17.23 -1.47
N THR A 132 -5.24 17.16 -2.40
CA THR A 132 -5.48 17.47 -3.81
C THR A 132 -6.46 16.49 -4.46
N PHE A 133 -6.38 15.20 -4.12
CA PHE A 133 -7.34 14.21 -4.59
C PHE A 133 -8.77 14.55 -4.16
N PHE A 134 -9.02 14.72 -2.85
CA PHE A 134 -10.37 15.03 -2.37
C PHE A 134 -10.89 16.38 -2.87
N LEU A 135 -10.02 17.38 -2.95
CA LEU A 135 -10.38 18.68 -3.50
C LEU A 135 -10.78 18.57 -4.97
N SER A 136 -10.02 17.82 -5.78
CA SER A 136 -10.33 17.64 -7.20
C SER A 136 -11.69 16.95 -7.42
N VAL A 137 -11.99 15.91 -6.63
CA VAL A 137 -13.27 15.20 -6.68
C VAL A 137 -14.42 16.10 -6.21
N GLY A 138 -14.22 16.84 -5.12
CA GLY A 138 -15.22 17.77 -4.59
C GLY A 138 -15.55 18.89 -5.57
N VAL A 139 -14.52 19.50 -6.18
CA VAL A 139 -14.70 20.55 -7.20
C VAL A 139 -15.43 20.01 -8.43
N LEU A 140 -15.05 18.82 -8.92
CA LEU A 140 -15.74 18.19 -10.05
C LEU A 140 -17.21 17.92 -9.75
N ALA A 141 -17.52 17.41 -8.55
CA ALA A 141 -18.89 17.15 -8.13
C ALA A 141 -19.74 18.43 -8.10
N ILE A 142 -19.18 19.54 -7.59
CA ILE A 142 -19.85 20.84 -7.58
C ILE A 142 -20.07 21.36 -9.01
N ILE A 143 -19.07 21.26 -9.89
CA ILE A 143 -19.20 21.67 -11.29
C ILE A 143 -20.31 20.88 -11.97
N ILE A 144 -20.37 19.56 -11.78
CA ILE A 144 -21.43 18.72 -12.33
C ILE A 144 -22.79 19.18 -11.78
N ALA A 145 -22.91 19.37 -10.47
CA ALA A 145 -24.18 19.79 -9.86
C ALA A 145 -24.72 21.13 -10.41
N VAL A 146 -23.85 22.08 -10.74
CA VAL A 146 -24.24 23.39 -11.29
C VAL A 146 -24.48 23.36 -12.80
N THR A 147 -23.80 22.45 -13.53
CA THR A 147 -23.88 22.38 -15.00
C THR A 147 -24.94 21.41 -15.53
N VAL A 148 -25.52 20.58 -14.66
CA VAL A 148 -26.61 19.67 -15.05
C VAL A 148 -27.79 20.48 -15.59
N PRO A 149 -28.27 20.20 -16.82
CA PRO A 149 -29.44 20.87 -17.36
C PRO A 149 -30.69 20.47 -16.58
N GLU A 150 -31.70 21.36 -16.59
CA GLU A 150 -33.00 21.03 -15.99
C GLU A 150 -33.56 19.76 -16.64
N ARG A 151 -34.17 18.90 -15.82
CA ARG A 151 -34.77 17.65 -16.28
C ARG A 151 -35.80 17.96 -17.38
N PRO A 152 -35.81 17.23 -18.51
CA PRO A 152 -36.80 17.43 -19.57
C PRO A 152 -38.20 16.91 -19.21
N ALA A 153 -38.39 16.43 -17.98
CA ALA A 153 -39.66 15.91 -17.49
C ALA A 153 -40.28 16.87 -16.48
N VAL A 154 -41.57 17.15 -16.65
CA VAL A 154 -42.36 17.88 -15.66
C VAL A 154 -42.29 17.13 -14.32
N PRO A 155 -42.11 17.83 -13.18
CA PRO A 155 -42.17 17.19 -11.88
C PRO A 155 -43.50 16.45 -11.71
N LYS A 156 -43.46 15.32 -11.00
CA LYS A 156 -44.67 14.53 -10.72
C LYS A 156 -45.67 15.40 -9.95
N THR A 157 -46.84 15.62 -10.53
CA THR A 157 -47.97 16.28 -9.87
C THR A 157 -48.90 15.24 -9.26
N TYR A 158 -49.57 15.63 -8.17
CA TYR A 158 -50.56 14.79 -7.51
C TYR A 158 -51.91 15.53 -7.36
N PRO A 159 -53.05 14.80 -7.32
CA PRO A 159 -54.36 15.41 -7.09
C PRO A 159 -54.49 16.01 -5.67
N TYR A 160 -55.59 16.71 -5.40
CA TYR A 160 -55.89 17.30 -4.07
C TYR A 160 -54.78 18.24 -3.54
N ASP A 161 -54.35 19.18 -4.38
CA ASP A 161 -53.32 20.17 -4.03
C ASP A 161 -52.01 19.52 -3.54
N ASN A 162 -51.47 18.58 -4.33
CA ASN A 162 -50.27 17.80 -4.00
C ASN A 162 -50.37 16.97 -2.72
N LEU A 163 -51.54 16.39 -2.43
CA LEU A 163 -51.80 15.60 -1.21
C LEU A 163 -51.55 16.42 0.07
N ARG A 164 -51.97 17.69 0.09
CA ARG A 164 -51.71 18.62 1.20
C ARG A 164 -52.19 18.05 2.55
N ILE A 165 -53.41 17.53 2.58
CA ILE A 165 -54.04 17.00 3.81
C ILE A 165 -53.37 15.69 4.23
N GLU A 166 -53.04 14.84 3.28
CA GLU A 166 -52.44 13.53 3.51
C GLU A 166 -50.97 13.63 3.93
N LEU A 167 -50.27 14.71 3.56
CA LEU A 167 -48.88 14.98 3.96
C LEU A 167 -48.77 15.77 5.28
N GLY A 168 -49.89 16.05 5.94
CA GLY A 168 -49.95 16.66 7.26
C GLY A 168 -50.16 18.18 7.29
N GLY A 169 -50.66 18.78 6.21
CA GLY A 169 -51.13 20.17 6.19
C GLY A 169 -52.45 20.35 6.95
N ASP A 170 -52.67 21.55 7.49
CA ASP A 170 -53.86 21.89 8.26
C ASP A 170 -55.16 21.77 7.42
N PRO A 171 -56.17 20.98 7.82
CA PRO A 171 -57.43 20.89 7.09
C PRO A 171 -58.19 22.21 7.00
N ASP A 172 -58.01 23.12 7.96
CA ASP A 172 -58.78 24.36 8.08
C ASP A 172 -58.10 25.55 7.37
N ASP A 173 -56.80 25.48 7.10
CA ASP A 173 -56.05 26.47 6.33
C ASP A 173 -55.73 25.98 4.91
N VAL A 174 -56.46 26.53 3.93
CA VAL A 174 -56.26 26.24 2.50
C VAL A 174 -54.92 26.76 1.95
N ASN A 175 -54.24 27.66 2.67
CA ASN A 175 -52.96 28.24 2.26
C ASN A 175 -51.76 27.63 3.01
N ASP A 176 -51.98 26.65 3.89
CA ASP A 176 -50.90 25.94 4.56
C ASP A 176 -50.12 25.05 3.58
N ARG A 177 -49.07 25.63 2.99
CA ARG A 177 -48.17 24.99 2.02
C ARG A 177 -46.96 24.35 2.68
N GLY A 178 -46.93 24.22 4.01
CA GLY A 178 -45.74 23.91 4.81
C GLY A 178 -44.93 22.69 4.36
N LEU A 179 -45.55 21.72 3.68
CA LEU A 179 -44.91 20.52 3.13
C LEU A 179 -45.27 20.21 1.66
N SER A 180 -46.12 21.04 1.03
CA SER A 180 -46.53 20.85 -0.36
C SER A 180 -45.42 21.28 -1.33
N PHE A 181 -45.22 20.52 -2.41
CA PHE A 181 -44.25 20.91 -3.44
C PHE A 181 -44.65 22.26 -4.06
N PRO A 182 -43.70 23.19 -4.25
CA PRO A 182 -44.01 24.47 -4.90
C PRO A 182 -44.58 24.22 -6.30
N PRO A 183 -45.51 25.06 -6.79
CA PRO A 183 -46.05 24.92 -8.13
C PRO A 183 -44.91 24.97 -9.16
N PRO A 184 -45.04 24.24 -10.28
CA PRO A 184 -44.03 24.27 -11.33
C PRO A 184 -43.81 25.72 -11.75
N ARG A 185 -42.53 26.16 -11.77
CA ARG A 185 -42.19 27.47 -12.35
C ARG A 185 -42.51 27.39 -13.85
N MET A 186 -43.55 28.11 -14.28
CA MET A 186 -43.95 28.25 -15.68
C MET A 186 -42.99 29.18 -16.42
#